data_AF-A0A7V4QRY4-F1
#
_entry.id   AF-A0A7V4QRY4-F1
#
_cell.length_a   1.000
_cell.length_b   1.000
_cell.length_c   1.000
_cell.angle_alpha   90.00
_cell.angle_beta   90.00
_cell.angle_gamma   90.00
#
_symmetry.space_group_name_H-M   'P 1'
#
loop_
_entity.id
_entity.type
_entity.pdbx_description
1 polymer ?
#
loop_
_entity_poly.entity_id
_entity_poly.type
_entity_poly.pdbx_seq_one_letter_code
_entity_poly.pdbx_strand_id
1 'polypeptide(L)'
;MIFPHIVFLSSFFFYLYFYLKNINYIIYPLYLFLPFIYCFLIVFSYLDKINNKHKFLDSFKDYQKNLYVFILFILTPFFIRLNLPDPHNFIQRKLEIMLGAVYITFIVICTIKLFLKFYLQQELTDENKLFKNIVIYFFVFYFAVSLWFNYANQPTGDEPEYLLMAHSLVYDRDIDLKNNFEKKDYQIFYKNKELKPQDAAVKKDNKLYSYHPFMISLLISPFYLIGKRLGATIFLNFLAALLSGIIFLLSNKIYKDIKLGILISIISGFSMPLLIHINHVATDVTSGLFLTFSYYILFFLPQQYILFSTTLALSIWLHLRNIPVAFIIFLLFVFFNRKQNKIILTVIFLQLMNIIILLFVNKMIYGDLLPKHADAGNNFLGGFNFNIIKGFSGIFFDQEFGLFFYTPVFFLLPAGFFFLYKIRRDIFYSLIFIFVPFLLFISSWGEWRGGGGASARFFIPIIFCLCIPIGAIFYYCKDKKNYLLKILTGMGFILSYIMLLVPWFRWNKGEGYNWILKIISSFINIDIYKFFPSIWCFHEYTIFSLFFWGIFFVFINFYIIFNTLTIKKNNIK
;
A
#
# COMPACT_ATOMS: atom_id res chain seq x y z
N MET A 1 11.54 -36.01 9.52
CA MET A 1 12.11 -34.65 9.30
C MET A 1 12.50 -34.40 7.85
N ILE A 2 12.95 -35.42 7.10
CA ILE A 2 13.48 -35.25 5.74
C ILE A 2 12.38 -35.03 4.68
N PHE A 3 11.17 -35.57 4.90
CA PHE A 3 10.12 -35.63 3.88
C PHE A 3 9.68 -34.27 3.26
N PRO A 4 9.49 -33.16 4.01
CA PRO A 4 9.18 -31.86 3.39
C PRO A 4 10.28 -31.36 2.44
N HIS A 5 11.55 -31.65 2.73
CA HIS A 5 12.67 -31.29 1.86
C HIS A 5 12.66 -32.11 0.57
N ILE A 6 12.35 -33.41 0.66
CA ILE A 6 12.21 -34.29 -0.51
C ILE A 6 11.08 -33.79 -1.41
N VAL A 7 9.90 -33.49 -0.84
CA VAL A 7 8.76 -32.97 -1.60
C VAL A 7 9.12 -31.66 -2.30
N PHE A 8 9.77 -30.73 -1.59
CA PHE A 8 10.21 -29.47 -2.18
C PHE A 8 11.19 -29.67 -3.32
N LEU A 9 12.29 -30.41 -3.10
CA LEU A 9 13.32 -30.65 -4.11
C LEU A 9 12.75 -31.36 -5.34
N SER A 10 12.01 -32.45 -5.14
CA SER A 10 11.40 -33.22 -6.24
C SER A 10 10.43 -32.37 -7.07
N SER A 11 9.53 -31.63 -6.41
CA SER A 11 8.55 -30.78 -7.09
C SER A 11 9.22 -29.60 -7.80
N PHE A 12 10.28 -29.03 -7.22
CA PHE A 12 11.06 -27.97 -7.85
C PHE A 12 11.81 -28.48 -9.10
N PHE A 13 12.46 -29.65 -9.05
CA PHE A 13 13.09 -30.24 -10.21
C PHE A 13 12.08 -30.58 -11.32
N PHE A 14 10.88 -31.01 -10.94
CA PHE A 14 9.79 -31.24 -11.89
C PHE A 14 9.37 -29.94 -12.60
N TYR A 15 9.18 -28.84 -11.87
CA TYR A 15 8.94 -27.52 -12.47
C TYR A 15 10.10 -27.10 -13.39
N LEU A 16 11.34 -27.27 -12.93
CA LEU A 16 12.53 -26.88 -13.68
C LEU A 16 12.66 -27.64 -15.01
N TYR A 17 12.29 -28.92 -15.05
CA TYR A 17 12.22 -29.69 -16.29
C TYR A 17 11.29 -29.03 -17.32
N PHE A 18 10.08 -28.62 -16.91
CA PHE A 18 9.15 -27.92 -17.80
C PHE A 18 9.65 -26.53 -18.20
N TYR A 19 10.32 -25.82 -17.29
CA TYR A 19 10.91 -24.52 -17.59
C TYR A 19 11.98 -24.63 -18.68
N LEU A 20 12.96 -25.52 -18.49
CA LEU A 20 14.07 -25.73 -19.43
C LEU A 20 13.61 -26.29 -20.79
N LYS A 21 12.53 -27.09 -20.80
CA LYS A 21 11.97 -27.64 -22.04
C LYS A 21 11.35 -26.56 -22.96
N ASN A 22 10.84 -25.47 -22.39
CA ASN A 22 10.05 -24.48 -23.14
C ASN A 22 10.76 -23.13 -23.35
N ILE A 23 11.89 -22.87 -22.67
CA ILE A 23 12.58 -21.58 -22.70
C ILE A 23 14.06 -21.81 -23.00
N ASN A 24 14.54 -21.24 -24.11
CA ASN A 24 15.90 -21.44 -24.64
C ASN A 24 16.98 -20.55 -24.00
N TYR A 25 16.60 -19.65 -23.09
CA TYR A 25 17.51 -18.76 -22.40
C TYR A 25 17.18 -18.70 -20.92
N ILE A 26 18.23 -18.70 -20.10
CA ILE A 26 18.10 -18.62 -18.66
C ILE A 26 18.02 -17.13 -18.27
N ILE A 27 16.81 -16.57 -18.17
CA ILE A 27 16.59 -15.29 -17.48
C ILE A 27 16.27 -15.64 -16.02
N TYR A 28 17.28 -16.13 -15.28
CA TYR A 28 17.08 -16.49 -13.88
C TYR A 28 16.83 -15.25 -13.03
N PRO A 29 15.80 -15.26 -12.17
CA PRO A 29 15.86 -14.52 -10.94
C PRO A 29 16.71 -15.28 -9.92
N LEU A 30 17.96 -14.87 -9.74
CA LEU A 30 18.89 -15.38 -8.70
C LEU A 30 18.28 -15.46 -7.28
N TYR A 31 17.19 -14.73 -7.01
CA TYR A 31 16.56 -14.61 -5.69
C TYR A 31 15.42 -15.63 -5.42
N LEU A 32 14.99 -16.43 -6.42
CA LEU A 32 14.04 -17.54 -6.23
C LEU A 32 14.73 -18.90 -6.10
N PHE A 33 16.06 -18.88 -5.92
CA PHE A 33 16.87 -20.09 -5.78
C PHE A 33 16.56 -20.80 -4.45
N LEU A 34 16.77 -22.12 -4.43
CA LEU A 34 16.66 -23.01 -3.27
C LEU A 34 17.18 -22.39 -1.95
N PRO A 35 18.38 -21.76 -1.91
CA PRO A 35 18.92 -21.11 -0.71
C PRO A 35 18.04 -20.00 -0.15
N PHE A 36 17.35 -19.20 -0.97
CA PHE A 36 16.51 -18.11 -0.47
C PHE A 36 15.30 -18.64 0.30
N ILE A 37 14.69 -19.74 -0.15
CA ILE A 37 13.62 -20.42 0.59
C ILE A 37 14.11 -20.87 1.96
N TYR A 38 15.31 -21.46 2.02
CA TYR A 38 15.93 -21.85 3.29
C TYR A 38 16.32 -20.65 4.15
N CYS A 39 16.81 -19.54 3.58
CA CYS A 39 17.07 -18.30 4.30
C CYS A 39 15.78 -17.78 4.95
N PHE A 40 14.66 -17.76 4.23
CA PHE A 40 13.37 -17.37 4.82
C PHE A 40 12.94 -18.32 5.93
N LEU A 41 13.08 -19.64 5.76
CA LEU A 41 12.82 -20.60 6.84
C LEU A 41 13.64 -20.27 8.10
N ILE A 42 14.93 -19.98 7.94
CA ILE A 42 15.82 -19.60 9.05
C ILE A 42 15.33 -18.31 9.71
N VAL A 43 15.03 -17.28 8.91
CA VAL A 43 14.55 -15.98 9.42
C VAL A 43 13.24 -16.14 10.18
N PHE A 44 12.22 -16.79 9.60
CA PHE A 44 10.93 -17.03 10.27
C PHE A 44 11.10 -17.84 11.55
N SER A 45 11.97 -18.86 11.53
CA SER A 45 12.26 -19.69 12.72
C SER A 45 12.98 -18.90 13.82
N TYR A 46 13.87 -17.98 13.44
CA TYR A 46 14.57 -17.11 14.38
C TYR A 46 13.63 -16.06 14.99
N LEU A 47 12.76 -15.46 14.18
CA LEU A 47 11.72 -14.53 14.67
C LEU A 47 10.75 -15.23 15.62
N ASP A 48 10.36 -16.46 15.31
CA ASP A 48 9.52 -17.29 16.17
C ASP A 48 10.22 -17.60 17.50
N LYS A 49 11.50 -18.01 17.46
CA LYS A 49 12.33 -18.26 18.65
C LYS A 49 12.35 -17.06 19.61
N ILE A 50 12.69 -15.87 19.09
CA ILE A 50 12.87 -14.65 19.92
C ILE A 50 11.56 -14.29 20.63
N ASN A 51 10.43 -14.51 19.97
CA ASN A 51 9.15 -14.01 20.45
C ASN A 51 8.37 -15.03 21.24
N ASN A 52 8.42 -16.32 20.88
CA ASN A 52 7.67 -17.39 21.52
C ASN A 52 8.51 -18.25 22.49
N LYS A 53 9.78 -17.90 22.75
CA LYS A 53 10.71 -18.62 23.66
C LYS A 53 10.92 -20.11 23.31
N HIS A 54 10.56 -20.55 22.11
CA HIS A 54 10.83 -21.91 21.64
C HIS A 54 12.30 -22.11 21.29
N LYS A 55 12.79 -23.36 21.30
CA LYS A 55 14.12 -23.68 20.77
C LYS A 55 14.12 -23.47 19.25
N PHE A 56 15.21 -22.93 18.71
CA PHE A 56 15.36 -22.68 17.26
C PHE A 56 15.05 -23.93 16.43
N LEU A 57 15.56 -25.09 16.85
CA LEU A 57 15.36 -26.35 16.14
C LEU A 57 13.89 -26.77 16.10
N ASP A 58 13.10 -26.46 17.12
CA ASP A 58 11.68 -26.82 17.15
C ASP A 58 10.88 -25.87 16.25
N SER A 59 11.16 -24.56 16.30
CA SER A 59 10.62 -23.60 15.34
C SER A 59 10.99 -23.97 13.91
N PHE A 60 12.25 -24.29 13.64
CA PHE A 60 12.71 -24.71 12.31
C PHE A 60 12.00 -25.97 11.83
N LYS A 61 11.85 -26.97 12.70
CA LYS A 61 11.08 -28.19 12.40
C LYS A 61 9.60 -27.94 12.12
N ASP A 62 9.06 -26.86 12.66
CA ASP A 62 7.69 -26.46 12.48
C ASP A 62 7.50 -25.65 11.18
N TYR A 63 8.42 -24.75 10.84
CA TYR A 63 8.39 -24.00 9.58
C TYR A 63 8.77 -24.84 8.36
N GLN A 64 9.64 -25.85 8.49
CA GLN A 64 9.98 -26.75 7.37
C GLN A 64 8.73 -27.45 6.79
N LYS A 65 7.67 -27.64 7.58
CA LYS A 65 6.40 -28.21 7.09
C LYS A 65 5.76 -27.34 6.00
N ASN A 66 6.03 -26.03 5.99
CA ASN A 66 5.51 -25.13 4.96
C ASN A 66 6.14 -25.41 3.58
N LEU A 67 7.22 -26.18 3.50
CA LEU A 67 7.79 -26.65 2.24
C LEU A 67 6.82 -27.55 1.44
N TYR A 68 5.80 -28.14 2.06
CA TYR A 68 4.79 -28.91 1.32
C TYR A 68 4.03 -28.09 0.28
N VAL A 69 3.96 -26.75 0.43
CA VAL A 69 3.33 -25.85 -0.56
C VAL A 69 3.93 -26.05 -1.96
N PHE A 70 5.20 -26.41 -2.05
CA PHE A 70 5.89 -26.62 -3.31
C PHE A 70 5.38 -27.82 -4.11
N ILE A 71 4.57 -28.70 -3.53
CA ILE A 71 3.89 -29.77 -4.26
C ILE A 71 2.98 -29.24 -5.39
N LEU A 72 2.53 -27.98 -5.28
CA LEU A 72 1.75 -27.30 -6.30
C LEU A 72 2.45 -27.24 -7.67
N PHE A 73 3.79 -27.35 -7.70
CA PHE A 73 4.53 -27.44 -8.95
C PHE A 73 4.21 -28.68 -9.80
N ILE A 74 3.61 -29.72 -9.22
CA ILE A 74 3.11 -30.87 -9.99
C ILE A 74 2.02 -30.45 -10.99
N LEU A 75 1.32 -29.34 -10.73
CA LEU A 75 0.27 -28.79 -11.60
C LEU A 75 0.83 -28.01 -12.81
N THR A 76 2.14 -27.82 -12.91
CA THR A 76 2.79 -27.08 -14.01
C THR A 76 2.35 -27.51 -15.43
N PRO A 77 2.25 -28.82 -15.76
CA PRO A 77 1.85 -29.26 -17.10
C PRO A 77 0.42 -28.84 -17.45
N PHE A 78 -0.48 -28.85 -16.47
CA PHE A 78 -1.85 -28.39 -16.62
C PHE A 78 -1.89 -26.87 -16.78
N PHE A 79 -1.16 -26.14 -15.93
CA PHE A 79 -1.18 -24.69 -15.91
C PHE A 79 -0.65 -24.06 -17.21
N ILE A 80 0.38 -24.63 -17.82
CA ILE A 80 0.90 -24.14 -19.11
C ILE A 80 -0.16 -24.23 -20.23
N ARG A 81 -1.08 -25.22 -20.14
CA ARG A 81 -2.18 -25.41 -21.10
C ARG A 81 -3.39 -24.52 -20.84
N LEU A 82 -3.47 -23.84 -19.69
CA LEU A 82 -4.58 -22.92 -19.41
C LEU A 82 -4.51 -21.71 -20.35
N ASN A 83 -5.64 -21.31 -20.90
CA ASN A 83 -5.74 -20.07 -21.67
C ASN A 83 -5.86 -18.88 -20.71
N LEU A 84 -4.81 -18.05 -20.68
CA LEU A 84 -4.86 -16.77 -19.98
C LEU A 84 -5.30 -15.66 -20.97
N PRO A 85 -5.81 -14.52 -20.49
CA PRO A 85 -6.07 -13.38 -21.36
C PRO A 85 -4.79 -12.79 -21.95
N ASP A 86 -4.87 -12.25 -23.16
CA ASP A 86 -3.79 -11.46 -23.76
C ASP A 86 -3.50 -10.18 -22.96
N PRO A 87 -2.24 -9.70 -22.94
CA PRO A 87 -1.06 -10.22 -23.64
C PRO A 87 -0.30 -11.30 -22.85
N HIS A 88 -0.89 -11.88 -21.81
CA HIS A 88 -0.19 -12.75 -20.86
C HIS A 88 -0.26 -14.25 -21.21
N ASN A 89 -0.83 -14.60 -22.36
CA ASN A 89 -1.07 -15.98 -22.77
C ASN A 89 0.13 -16.66 -23.45
N PHE A 90 1.33 -16.54 -22.89
CA PHE A 90 2.53 -17.20 -23.41
C PHE A 90 3.22 -18.05 -22.33
N ILE A 91 3.92 -19.11 -22.77
CA ILE A 91 4.41 -20.17 -21.87
C ILE A 91 5.34 -19.64 -20.78
N GLN A 92 6.29 -18.77 -21.15
CA GLN A 92 7.20 -18.16 -20.17
C GLN A 92 6.44 -17.43 -19.06
N ARG A 93 5.42 -16.65 -19.42
CA ARG A 93 4.61 -15.93 -18.44
C ARG A 93 3.88 -16.89 -17.50
N LYS A 94 3.27 -17.94 -18.03
CA LYS A 94 2.57 -18.96 -17.22
C LYS A 94 3.51 -19.63 -16.21
N LEU A 95 4.72 -19.96 -16.63
CA LEU A 95 5.75 -20.51 -15.74
C LEU A 95 6.15 -19.52 -14.63
N GLU A 96 6.40 -18.26 -14.97
CA GLU A 96 6.70 -17.20 -13.98
C GLU A 96 5.57 -17.07 -12.94
N ILE A 97 4.31 -17.08 -13.38
CA ILE A 97 3.14 -17.00 -12.50
C ILE A 97 3.09 -18.19 -11.56
N MET A 98 3.31 -19.41 -12.06
CA MET A 98 3.34 -20.61 -11.23
C MET A 98 4.42 -20.49 -10.15
N LEU A 99 5.64 -20.07 -10.52
CA LEU A 99 6.74 -19.86 -9.59
C LEU A 99 6.40 -18.81 -8.53
N GLY A 100 5.89 -17.66 -8.95
CA GLY A 100 5.47 -16.58 -8.06
C GLY A 100 4.34 -17.01 -7.13
N ALA A 101 3.34 -17.72 -7.63
CA ALA A 101 2.19 -18.17 -6.86
C ALA A 101 2.60 -19.14 -5.73
N VAL A 102 3.45 -20.12 -6.04
CA VAL A 102 3.96 -21.08 -5.04
C VAL A 102 4.82 -20.36 -4.00
N TYR A 103 5.72 -19.47 -4.45
CA TYR A 103 6.57 -18.68 -3.57
C TYR A 103 5.77 -17.77 -2.62
N ILE A 104 4.82 -16.99 -3.15
CA ILE A 104 3.97 -16.10 -2.36
C ILE A 104 3.12 -16.90 -1.37
N THR A 105 2.59 -18.04 -1.78
CA THR A 105 1.83 -18.92 -0.88
C THR A 105 2.69 -19.41 0.28
N PHE A 106 3.93 -19.81 0.01
CA PHE A 106 4.89 -20.19 1.04
C PHE A 106 5.15 -19.05 2.04
N ILE A 107 5.41 -17.84 1.53
CA ILE A 107 5.65 -16.66 2.36
C ILE A 107 4.42 -16.29 3.19
N VAL A 108 3.23 -16.27 2.59
CA VAL A 108 1.96 -15.94 3.27
C VAL A 108 1.67 -16.95 4.39
N ILE A 109 1.85 -18.25 4.16
CA ILE A 109 1.65 -19.28 5.21
C ILE A 109 2.65 -19.11 6.35
N CYS A 110 3.92 -18.82 6.05
CA CYS A 110 4.91 -18.52 7.08
C CYS A 110 4.52 -17.29 7.91
N THR A 111 4.09 -16.22 7.26
CA THR A 111 3.67 -14.97 7.92
C THR A 111 2.41 -15.16 8.76
N ILE A 112 1.38 -15.82 8.22
CA ILE A 112 0.15 -16.13 8.98
C ILE A 112 0.51 -16.92 10.24
N LYS A 113 1.35 -17.94 10.12
CA LYS A 113 1.80 -18.75 11.25
C LYS A 113 2.54 -17.92 12.29
N LEU A 114 3.45 -17.04 11.86
CA LEU A 114 4.19 -16.14 12.74
C LEU A 114 3.26 -15.19 13.50
N PHE A 115 2.35 -14.50 12.79
CA PHE A 115 1.41 -13.56 13.40
C PHE A 115 0.38 -14.25 14.27
N LEU A 116 -0.11 -15.46 13.92
CA LEU A 116 -1.02 -16.21 14.76
C LEU A 116 -0.38 -16.59 16.10
N LYS A 117 0.85 -17.12 16.07
CA LYS A 117 1.59 -17.43 17.30
C LYS A 117 1.80 -16.17 18.14
N PHE A 118 2.24 -15.08 17.51
CA PHE A 118 2.45 -13.79 18.17
C PHE A 118 1.15 -13.22 18.78
N TYR A 119 0.03 -13.27 18.07
CA TYR A 119 -1.27 -12.75 18.52
C TYR A 119 -1.87 -13.58 19.67
N LEU A 120 -1.63 -14.89 19.67
CA LEU A 120 -2.14 -15.82 20.69
C LEU A 120 -1.32 -15.82 21.99
N GLN A 121 -0.20 -15.10 22.04
CA GLN A 121 0.57 -14.95 23.28
C GLN A 121 -0.29 -14.38 24.41
N GLN A 122 -0.11 -14.92 25.62
CA GLN A 122 -0.87 -14.50 26.80
C GLN A 122 -0.34 -13.18 27.38
N GLU A 123 0.97 -12.93 27.32
CA GLU A 123 1.63 -11.76 27.89
C GLU A 123 2.11 -10.80 26.80
N LEU A 124 1.21 -9.94 26.31
CA LEU A 124 1.54 -8.84 25.41
C LEU A 124 1.49 -7.53 26.21
N THR A 125 2.61 -7.13 26.82
CA THR A 125 2.64 -5.96 27.74
C THR A 125 3.60 -4.84 27.32
N ASP A 126 4.75 -5.17 26.73
CA ASP A 126 5.76 -4.18 26.34
C ASP A 126 5.46 -3.58 24.94
N GLU A 127 4.84 -2.40 24.91
CA GLU A 127 4.48 -1.68 23.68
C GLU A 127 5.68 -1.44 22.74
N ASN A 128 6.87 -1.14 23.27
CA ASN A 128 8.06 -0.87 22.46
C ASN A 128 8.58 -2.13 21.78
N LYS A 129 8.62 -3.24 22.53
CA LYS A 129 8.99 -4.55 21.97
C LYS A 129 7.98 -4.99 20.91
N LEU A 130 6.68 -4.81 21.18
CA LEU A 130 5.62 -5.14 20.23
C LEU A 130 5.71 -4.33 18.95
N PHE A 131 5.92 -3.02 19.04
CA PHE A 131 6.13 -2.15 17.89
C PHE A 131 7.30 -2.65 17.02
N LYS A 132 8.47 -2.91 17.64
CA LYS A 132 9.65 -3.42 16.92
C LYS A 132 9.35 -4.75 16.22
N ASN A 133 8.68 -5.67 16.90
CA ASN A 133 8.30 -6.96 16.32
C ASN A 133 7.36 -6.81 15.12
N ILE A 134 6.33 -5.98 15.25
CA ILE A 134 5.38 -5.69 14.17
C ILE A 134 6.12 -5.13 12.94
N VAL A 135 7.00 -4.14 13.15
CA VAL A 135 7.82 -3.56 12.07
C VAL A 135 8.70 -4.63 11.42
N ILE A 136 9.39 -5.46 12.20
CA ILE A 136 10.25 -6.52 11.65
C ILE A 136 9.44 -7.54 10.86
N TYR A 137 8.28 -7.95 11.35
CA TYR A 137 7.45 -8.96 10.69
C TYR A 137 6.89 -8.45 9.37
N PHE A 138 6.36 -7.23 9.36
CA PHE A 138 5.93 -6.59 8.12
C PHE A 138 7.09 -6.38 7.17
N PHE A 139 8.25 -5.93 7.66
CA PHE A 139 9.43 -5.74 6.81
C PHE A 139 9.87 -7.02 6.13
N VAL A 140 9.99 -8.14 6.86
CA VAL A 140 10.38 -9.44 6.30
C VAL A 140 9.37 -9.92 5.25
N PHE A 141 8.08 -9.78 5.54
CA PHE A 141 7.05 -10.14 4.58
C PHE A 141 7.09 -9.24 3.33
N TYR A 142 7.11 -7.92 3.51
CA TYR A 142 7.16 -6.98 2.38
C TYR A 142 8.41 -7.20 1.56
N PHE A 143 9.58 -7.39 2.19
CA PHE A 143 10.83 -7.72 1.51
C PHE A 143 10.67 -8.95 0.62
N ALA A 144 10.15 -10.04 1.18
CA ALA A 144 9.90 -11.26 0.43
C ALA A 144 8.97 -11.05 -0.77
N VAL A 145 7.88 -10.31 -0.59
CA VAL A 145 6.92 -9.99 -1.66
C VAL A 145 7.55 -9.09 -2.73
N SER A 146 8.31 -8.06 -2.34
CA SER A 146 8.94 -7.13 -3.28
C SER A 146 9.99 -7.79 -4.17
N LEU A 147 10.65 -8.87 -3.73
CA LEU A 147 11.53 -9.67 -4.58
C LEU A 147 10.78 -10.24 -5.80
N TRP A 148 9.59 -10.80 -5.56
CA TRP A 148 8.71 -11.29 -6.63
C TRP A 148 8.19 -10.15 -7.50
N PHE A 149 7.72 -9.06 -6.88
CA PHE A 149 7.10 -7.95 -7.62
C PHE A 149 8.09 -7.20 -8.52
N ASN A 150 9.33 -6.98 -8.06
CA ASN A 150 10.36 -6.27 -8.82
C ASN A 150 10.83 -7.05 -10.06
N TYR A 151 10.65 -8.36 -10.07
CA TYR A 151 10.93 -9.19 -11.24
C TYR A 151 9.73 -9.31 -12.16
N ALA A 152 8.54 -9.56 -11.60
CA ALA A 152 7.33 -9.71 -12.38
C ALA A 152 6.99 -8.42 -13.15
N ASN A 153 7.33 -7.25 -12.58
CA ASN A 153 7.04 -5.94 -13.12
C ASN A 153 8.30 -5.09 -13.32
N GLN A 154 8.44 -4.53 -14.51
CA GLN A 154 9.33 -3.39 -14.73
C GLN A 154 8.82 -2.16 -13.96
N PRO A 155 9.67 -1.15 -13.69
CA PRO A 155 9.22 0.14 -13.18
C PRO A 155 8.19 0.77 -14.14
N THR A 156 7.11 1.31 -13.61
CA THR A 156 6.02 1.91 -14.41
C THR A 156 5.50 3.19 -13.75
N GLY A 157 4.65 3.95 -14.44
CA GLY A 157 4.12 5.22 -13.92
C GLY A 157 5.24 6.21 -13.63
N ASP A 158 5.22 6.79 -12.43
CA ASP A 158 6.19 7.80 -11.98
C ASP A 158 7.52 7.17 -11.47
N GLU A 159 7.55 5.85 -11.25
CA GLU A 159 8.70 5.12 -10.68
C GLU A 159 10.01 5.31 -11.46
N PRO A 160 10.04 5.21 -12.82
CA PRO A 160 11.27 5.36 -13.58
C PRO A 160 11.90 6.76 -13.43
N GLU A 161 11.07 7.81 -13.34
CA GLU A 161 11.53 9.20 -13.18
C GLU A 161 12.20 9.40 -11.82
N TYR A 162 11.61 8.89 -10.75
CA TYR A 162 12.21 8.94 -9.41
C TYR A 162 13.54 8.16 -9.33
N LEU A 163 13.61 6.99 -9.98
CA LEU A 163 14.84 6.19 -10.04
C LEU A 163 15.93 6.87 -10.88
N LEU A 164 15.57 7.51 -12.00
CA LEU A 164 16.52 8.24 -12.84
C LEU A 164 17.06 9.48 -12.12
N MET A 165 16.21 10.20 -11.40
CA MET A 165 16.64 11.32 -10.57
C MET A 165 17.51 10.87 -9.40
N ALA A 166 17.21 9.73 -8.77
CA ALA A 166 18.11 9.14 -7.77
C ALA A 166 19.46 8.72 -8.38
N HIS A 167 19.47 8.26 -9.65
CA HIS A 167 20.71 8.00 -10.39
C HIS A 167 21.53 9.29 -10.53
N SER A 168 20.93 10.36 -11.07
CA SER A 168 21.60 11.65 -11.25
C SER A 168 22.15 12.20 -9.92
N LEU A 169 21.38 12.17 -8.84
CA LEU A 169 21.84 12.61 -7.52
C LEU A 169 23.08 11.84 -7.01
N VAL A 170 23.15 10.54 -7.30
CA VAL A 170 24.26 9.68 -6.85
C VAL A 170 25.51 9.85 -7.70
N TYR A 171 25.36 9.92 -9.02
CA TYR A 171 26.48 9.87 -9.97
C TYR A 171 26.89 11.25 -10.50
N ASP A 172 25.91 12.12 -10.75
CA ASP A 172 26.10 13.45 -11.35
C ASP A 172 26.04 14.57 -10.29
N ARG A 173 25.48 14.28 -9.10
CA ARG A 173 25.30 15.23 -7.96
C ARG A 173 24.42 16.43 -8.29
N ASP A 174 23.50 16.25 -9.22
CA ASP A 174 22.49 17.24 -9.56
C ASP A 174 21.12 16.54 -9.79
N ILE A 175 20.18 17.29 -10.37
CA ILE A 175 18.84 16.81 -10.73
C ILE A 175 18.55 17.07 -12.22
N ASP A 176 19.57 17.42 -13.00
CA ASP A 176 19.46 17.58 -14.45
C ASP A 176 19.49 16.19 -15.09
N LEU A 177 18.40 15.81 -15.73
CA LEU A 177 18.22 14.48 -16.29
C LEU A 177 18.63 14.42 -17.77
N LYS A 178 19.02 15.54 -18.38
CA LYS A 178 19.27 15.62 -19.83
C LYS A 178 20.32 14.60 -20.27
N ASN A 179 21.49 14.63 -19.63
CA ASN A 179 22.58 13.70 -19.89
C ASN A 179 22.15 12.24 -19.63
N ASN A 180 21.32 11.99 -18.62
CA ASN A 180 20.88 10.64 -18.27
C ASN A 180 19.92 10.05 -19.31
N PHE A 181 19.04 10.87 -19.89
CA PHE A 181 18.21 10.45 -21.03
C PHE A 181 19.06 10.20 -22.29
N GLU A 182 20.02 11.08 -22.59
CA GLU A 182 20.94 10.93 -23.74
C GLU A 182 21.79 9.66 -23.63
N LYS A 183 22.35 9.39 -22.45
CA LYS A 183 23.16 8.19 -22.17
C LYS A 183 22.35 6.92 -21.92
N LYS A 184 21.03 7.06 -21.76
CA LYS A 184 20.10 5.96 -21.44
C LYS A 184 20.42 5.26 -20.12
N ASP A 185 20.81 6.03 -19.10
CA ASP A 185 21.16 5.50 -17.76
C ASP A 185 20.00 4.74 -17.08
N TYR A 186 18.76 5.02 -17.51
CA TYR A 186 17.56 4.29 -17.08
C TYR A 186 17.58 2.81 -17.45
N GLN A 187 18.37 2.36 -18.43
CA GLN A 187 18.41 0.96 -18.89
C GLN A 187 18.84 -0.03 -17.79
N ILE A 188 19.50 0.47 -16.74
CA ILE A 188 19.86 -0.33 -15.56
C ILE A 188 18.62 -0.93 -14.89
N PHE A 189 17.49 -0.20 -14.87
CA PHE A 189 16.25 -0.61 -14.21
C PHE A 189 15.02 -0.69 -15.15
N TYR A 190 15.05 -0.04 -16.30
CA TYR A 190 13.98 0.00 -17.29
C TYR A 190 14.47 -0.60 -18.61
N LYS A 191 14.24 -1.91 -18.77
CA LYS A 191 14.75 -2.71 -19.90
C LYS A 191 13.69 -2.82 -21.00
N ASN A 192 14.10 -3.07 -22.24
CA ASN A 192 13.23 -3.44 -23.38
C ASN A 192 12.37 -2.31 -23.98
N LYS A 193 12.37 -1.10 -23.41
CA LYS A 193 11.69 0.07 -23.97
C LYS A 193 12.54 1.32 -23.79
N GLU A 194 12.39 2.26 -24.71
CA GLU A 194 12.95 3.60 -24.56
C GLU A 194 12.09 4.40 -23.57
N LEU A 195 12.71 4.88 -22.50
CA LEU A 195 12.07 5.83 -21.58
C LEU A 195 12.24 7.23 -22.16
N LYS A 196 11.13 7.89 -22.45
CA LYS A 196 11.12 9.29 -22.89
C LYS A 196 10.81 10.20 -21.71
N PRO A 197 11.38 11.42 -21.67
CA PRO A 197 10.97 12.42 -20.70
C PRO A 197 9.47 12.64 -20.77
N GLN A 198 8.80 12.73 -19.62
CA GLN A 198 7.37 13.04 -19.58
C GLN A 198 7.09 14.46 -20.09
N ASP A 199 5.93 14.69 -20.70
CA ASP A 199 5.62 15.94 -21.42
C ASP A 199 5.69 17.20 -20.53
N ALA A 200 5.39 17.05 -19.24
CA ALA A 200 5.49 18.13 -18.26
C ALA A 200 6.90 18.39 -17.73
N ALA A 201 7.92 17.65 -18.17
CA ALA A 201 9.30 17.90 -17.77
C ALA A 201 9.70 19.36 -18.08
N VAL A 202 10.39 20.00 -17.13
CA VAL A 202 10.76 21.41 -17.23
C VAL A 202 12.10 21.55 -17.95
N LYS A 203 12.07 22.19 -19.12
CA LYS A 203 13.26 22.56 -19.89
C LYS A 203 13.65 24.00 -19.56
N LYS A 204 14.84 24.20 -18.99
CA LYS A 204 15.34 25.52 -18.58
C LYS A 204 16.85 25.58 -18.70
N ASP A 205 17.40 26.64 -19.28
CA ASP A 205 18.85 26.88 -19.39
C ASP A 205 19.64 25.68 -19.96
N ASN A 206 19.09 25.03 -20.99
CA ASN A 206 19.62 23.81 -21.62
C ASN A 206 19.65 22.56 -20.73
N LYS A 207 18.97 22.58 -19.58
CA LYS A 207 18.78 21.48 -18.64
C LYS A 207 17.37 20.90 -18.72
N LEU A 208 17.21 19.67 -18.26
CA LEU A 208 15.93 18.96 -18.24
C LEU A 208 15.62 18.45 -16.83
N TYR A 209 14.59 19.01 -16.21
CA TYR A 209 14.14 18.62 -14.86
C TYR A 209 12.84 17.83 -14.94
N SER A 210 12.72 16.79 -14.12
CA SER A 210 11.42 16.14 -13.89
C SER A 210 10.46 17.13 -13.20
N TYR A 211 9.17 17.11 -13.53
CA TYR A 211 8.18 17.90 -12.79
C TYR A 211 7.81 17.28 -11.44
N HIS A 212 8.20 16.03 -11.21
CA HIS A 212 7.94 15.35 -9.95
C HIS A 212 8.82 15.92 -8.83
N PRO A 213 8.32 15.99 -7.58
CA PRO A 213 9.12 16.45 -6.45
C PRO A 213 10.35 15.56 -6.21
N PHE A 214 11.51 16.18 -5.99
CA PHE A 214 12.78 15.46 -5.85
C PHE A 214 12.99 14.79 -4.48
N MET A 215 12.17 15.13 -3.47
CA MET A 215 12.38 14.67 -2.09
C MET A 215 12.42 13.15 -1.96
N ILE A 216 11.53 12.43 -2.68
CA ILE A 216 11.55 10.96 -2.63
C ILE A 216 12.83 10.40 -3.26
N SER A 217 13.28 10.97 -4.37
CA SER A 217 14.55 10.61 -5.04
C SER A 217 15.75 10.85 -4.13
N LEU A 218 15.75 11.95 -3.38
CA LEU A 218 16.77 12.26 -2.38
C LEU A 218 16.80 11.21 -1.27
N LEU A 219 15.64 10.85 -0.70
CA LEU A 219 15.54 9.87 0.38
C LEU A 219 15.99 8.47 -0.05
N ILE A 220 15.69 8.05 -1.28
CA ILE A 220 16.10 6.74 -1.79
C ILE A 220 17.55 6.70 -2.29
N SER A 221 18.18 7.85 -2.57
CA SER A 221 19.50 7.92 -3.21
C SER A 221 20.61 7.10 -2.51
N PRO A 222 20.74 7.07 -1.16
CA PRO A 222 21.78 6.27 -0.51
C PRO A 222 21.55 4.77 -0.69
N PHE A 223 20.28 4.35 -0.73
CA PHE A 223 19.89 2.95 -0.94
C PHE A 223 19.96 2.56 -2.41
N TYR A 224 19.70 3.51 -3.32
CA TYR A 224 19.92 3.33 -4.75
C TYR A 224 21.40 3.15 -5.09
N LEU A 225 22.31 3.87 -4.42
CA LEU A 225 23.75 3.67 -4.58
C LEU A 225 24.16 2.23 -4.26
N ILE A 226 23.62 1.65 -3.18
CA ILE A 226 23.99 0.29 -2.71
C ILE A 226 23.34 -0.81 -3.57
N GLY A 227 22.05 -0.67 -3.91
CA GLY A 227 21.27 -1.75 -4.47
C GLY A 227 20.42 -1.38 -5.69
N LYS A 228 20.64 -0.21 -6.30
CA LYS A 228 19.83 0.35 -7.40
C LYS A 228 18.34 0.34 -7.04
N ARG A 229 17.46 -0.06 -7.97
CA ARG A 229 16.02 -0.22 -7.73
C ARG A 229 15.71 -1.11 -6.53
N LEU A 230 16.43 -2.22 -6.36
CA LEU A 230 16.18 -3.16 -5.25
C LEU A 230 16.47 -2.48 -3.91
N GLY A 231 17.59 -1.76 -3.79
CA GLY A 231 17.94 -1.00 -2.59
C GLY A 231 16.89 0.05 -2.25
N ALA A 232 16.46 0.85 -3.24
CA ALA A 232 15.37 1.82 -3.06
C ALA A 232 14.06 1.14 -2.59
N THR A 233 13.73 -0.01 -3.17
CA THR A 233 12.55 -0.80 -2.79
C THR A 233 12.64 -1.30 -1.36
N ILE A 234 13.80 -1.85 -0.94
CA ILE A 234 14.00 -2.36 0.42
C ILE A 234 13.79 -1.23 1.45
N PHE A 235 14.29 -0.03 1.16
CA PHE A 235 14.06 1.13 2.02
C PHE A 235 12.57 1.48 2.14
N LEU A 236 11.83 1.49 1.02
CA LEU A 236 10.38 1.76 1.07
C LEU A 236 9.59 0.66 1.76
N ASN A 237 10.00 -0.60 1.63
CA ASN A 237 9.43 -1.70 2.40
C ASN A 237 9.59 -1.47 3.92
N PHE A 238 10.74 -0.94 4.34
CA PHE A 238 10.96 -0.56 5.74
C PHE A 238 10.05 0.59 6.16
N LEU A 239 9.87 1.61 5.32
CA LEU A 239 8.93 2.70 5.60
C LEU A 239 7.47 2.22 5.68
N ALA A 240 7.05 1.31 4.80
CA ALA A 240 5.72 0.68 4.84
C ALA A 240 5.51 -0.13 6.13
N ALA A 241 6.55 -0.85 6.58
CA ALA A 241 6.53 -1.59 7.82
C ALA A 241 6.46 -0.68 9.05
N LEU A 242 7.21 0.44 9.04
CA LEU A 242 7.10 1.49 10.05
C LEU A 242 5.69 2.08 10.09
N LEU A 243 5.08 2.39 8.93
CA LEU A 243 3.71 2.89 8.87
C LEU A 243 2.73 1.90 9.53
N SER A 244 2.86 0.61 9.24
CA SER A 244 2.04 -0.45 9.86
C SER A 244 2.25 -0.49 11.39
N GLY A 245 3.49 -0.30 11.86
CA GLY A 245 3.82 -0.18 13.28
C GLY A 245 3.24 1.07 13.94
N ILE A 246 3.24 2.22 13.27
CA ILE A 246 2.65 3.46 13.80
C ILE A 246 1.13 3.34 13.84
N ILE A 247 0.50 2.67 12.87
CA ILE A 247 -0.94 2.34 12.93
C ILE A 247 -1.25 1.46 14.14
N PHE A 248 -0.39 0.49 14.46
CA PHE A 248 -0.50 -0.27 15.71
C PHE A 248 -0.43 0.63 16.94
N LEU A 249 0.57 1.50 17.05
CA LEU A 249 0.72 2.42 18.20
C LEU A 249 -0.49 3.35 18.32
N LEU A 250 -0.90 3.95 17.21
CA LEU A 250 -2.05 4.84 17.14
C LEU A 250 -3.31 4.11 17.62
N SER A 251 -3.59 2.93 17.08
CA SER A 251 -4.75 2.12 17.47
C SER A 251 -4.68 1.71 18.94
N ASN A 252 -3.51 1.27 19.43
CA ASN A 252 -3.33 0.89 20.83
C ASN A 252 -3.58 2.07 21.79
N LYS A 253 -3.08 3.27 21.47
CA LYS A 253 -3.31 4.46 22.31
C LYS A 253 -4.78 4.90 22.32
N ILE A 254 -5.48 4.76 21.20
CA ILE A 254 -6.88 5.15 21.06
C ILE A 254 -7.79 4.19 21.82
N TYR A 255 -7.62 2.89 21.60
CA TYR A 255 -8.52 1.85 22.13
C TYR A 255 -8.07 1.25 23.45
N LYS A 256 -6.82 1.46 23.85
CA LYS A 256 -6.18 0.81 25.01
C LYS A 256 -6.31 -0.71 24.98
N ASP A 257 -6.19 -1.28 23.78
CA ASP A 257 -6.35 -2.71 23.52
C ASP A 257 -5.27 -3.15 22.52
N ILE A 258 -4.24 -3.84 23.04
CA ILE A 258 -3.05 -4.24 22.29
C ILE A 258 -3.40 -5.22 21.17
N LYS A 259 -4.29 -6.18 21.46
CA LYS A 259 -4.73 -7.17 20.47
C LYS A 259 -5.50 -6.50 19.35
N LEU A 260 -6.35 -5.54 19.68
CA LEU A 260 -7.00 -4.73 18.66
C LEU A 260 -5.98 -3.93 17.84
N GLY A 261 -4.99 -3.31 18.48
CA GLY A 261 -3.91 -2.61 17.78
C GLY A 261 -3.19 -3.50 16.78
N ILE A 262 -2.85 -4.74 17.16
CA ILE A 262 -2.22 -5.73 16.27
C ILE A 262 -3.18 -6.10 15.12
N LEU A 263 -4.46 -6.31 15.41
CA LEU A 263 -5.44 -6.64 14.38
C LEU A 263 -5.57 -5.52 13.34
N ILE A 264 -5.61 -4.26 13.78
CA ILE A 264 -5.72 -3.11 12.86
C ILE A 264 -4.44 -2.91 12.04
N SER A 265 -3.25 -3.20 12.58
CA SER A 265 -2.04 -3.21 11.75
C SER A 265 -2.02 -4.36 10.74
N ILE A 266 -2.52 -5.55 11.09
CA ILE A 266 -2.71 -6.68 10.15
C ILE A 266 -3.66 -6.29 9.02
N ILE A 267 -4.80 -5.69 9.34
CA ILE A 267 -5.76 -5.23 8.32
C ILE A 267 -5.11 -4.17 7.43
N SER A 268 -4.45 -3.16 8.00
CA SER A 268 -3.84 -2.09 7.20
C SER A 268 -2.65 -2.55 6.35
N GLY A 269 -1.82 -3.44 6.88
CA GLY A 269 -0.57 -3.88 6.24
C GLY A 269 -0.72 -5.03 5.24
N PHE A 270 -1.64 -5.95 5.48
CA PHE A 270 -1.88 -7.10 4.58
C PHE A 270 -3.08 -6.92 3.66
N SER A 271 -3.66 -5.72 3.59
CA SER A 271 -4.70 -5.42 2.62
C SER A 271 -4.40 -4.17 1.79
N MET A 272 -5.19 -3.97 0.74
CA MET A 272 -5.15 -2.76 -0.06
C MET A 272 -5.73 -1.56 0.74
N PRO A 273 -5.21 -0.34 0.53
CA PRO A 273 -4.26 0.03 -0.53
C PRO A 273 -2.78 -0.20 -0.18
N LEU A 274 -2.37 -0.33 1.09
CA LEU A 274 -0.94 -0.31 1.44
C LEU A 274 -0.14 -1.45 0.79
N LEU A 275 -0.65 -2.68 0.85
CA LEU A 275 0.09 -3.88 0.46
C LEU A 275 0.64 -3.83 -0.98
N ILE A 276 -0.16 -3.34 -1.93
CA ILE A 276 0.24 -3.36 -3.36
C ILE A 276 1.18 -2.20 -3.72
N HIS A 277 1.41 -1.25 -2.81
CA HIS A 277 2.30 -0.10 -3.01
C HIS A 277 3.67 -0.28 -2.33
N ILE A 278 3.88 -1.37 -1.59
CA ILE A 278 5.13 -1.59 -0.84
C ILE A 278 6.38 -1.59 -1.73
N ASN A 279 6.27 -2.07 -2.98
CA ASN A 279 7.42 -2.16 -3.89
C ASN A 279 7.51 -0.99 -4.88
N HIS A 280 6.48 -0.13 -4.94
CA HIS A 280 6.42 0.92 -5.94
C HIS A 280 7.19 2.14 -5.42
N VAL A 281 8.26 2.51 -6.12
CA VAL A 281 9.06 3.69 -5.76
C VAL A 281 8.27 4.96 -6.10
N ALA A 282 7.47 5.38 -5.12
CA ALA A 282 6.57 6.52 -5.21
C ALA A 282 6.46 7.23 -3.86
N THR A 283 5.74 8.35 -3.87
CA THR A 283 5.60 9.23 -2.70
C THR A 283 4.54 8.75 -1.71
N ASP A 284 3.61 7.88 -2.13
CA ASP A 284 2.38 7.57 -1.38
C ASP A 284 2.65 6.96 0.01
N VAL A 285 3.47 5.90 0.09
CA VAL A 285 3.77 5.20 1.36
C VAL A 285 4.49 6.13 2.34
N THR A 286 5.51 6.85 1.87
CA THR A 286 6.28 7.80 2.68
C THR A 286 5.39 8.95 3.17
N SER A 287 4.46 9.41 2.33
CA SER A 287 3.45 10.41 2.71
C SER A 287 2.54 9.88 3.81
N GLY A 288 2.05 8.65 3.66
CA GLY A 288 1.24 7.98 4.68
C GLY A 288 1.98 7.84 6.00
N LEU A 289 3.27 7.48 5.96
CA LEU A 289 4.12 7.41 7.16
C LEU A 289 4.21 8.76 7.87
N PHE A 290 4.62 9.82 7.18
CA PHE A 290 4.83 11.12 7.81
C PHE A 290 3.53 11.75 8.30
N LEU A 291 2.45 11.70 7.51
CA LEU A 291 1.15 12.24 7.94
C LEU A 291 0.57 11.47 9.13
N THR A 292 0.64 10.13 9.11
CA THR A 292 0.19 9.31 10.25
C THR A 292 1.03 9.57 11.49
N PHE A 293 2.35 9.74 11.33
CA PHE A 293 3.24 10.00 12.46
C PHE A 293 3.06 11.41 13.03
N SER A 294 2.90 12.45 12.20
CA SER A 294 2.55 13.79 12.67
C SER A 294 1.21 13.78 13.43
N TYR A 295 0.22 13.03 12.94
CA TYR A 295 -1.06 12.85 13.64
C TYR A 295 -0.89 12.12 14.99
N TYR A 296 -0.03 11.11 15.05
CA TYR A 296 0.30 10.42 16.31
C TYR A 296 0.97 11.38 17.31
N ILE A 297 1.96 12.17 16.87
CA ILE A 297 2.67 13.14 17.73
C ILE A 297 1.70 14.19 18.27
N LEU A 298 0.81 14.72 17.41
CA LEU A 298 -0.21 15.70 17.79
C LEU A 298 -1.01 15.27 19.03
N PHE A 299 -1.49 14.03 19.07
CA PHE A 299 -2.37 13.56 20.15
C PHE A 299 -1.64 12.91 21.32
N PHE A 300 -0.51 12.25 21.09
CA PHE A 300 0.11 11.37 22.08
C PHE A 300 1.51 11.77 22.50
N LEU A 301 2.17 12.66 21.75
CA LEU A 301 3.51 13.19 22.08
C LEU A 301 3.58 14.71 21.83
N PRO A 302 2.61 15.53 22.30
CA PRO A 302 2.54 16.96 21.94
C PRO A 302 3.78 17.77 22.36
N GLN A 303 4.56 17.27 23.32
CA GLN A 303 5.84 17.87 23.73
C GLN A 303 6.91 17.78 22.63
N GLN A 304 6.79 16.85 21.67
CA GLN A 304 7.72 16.69 20.55
C GLN A 304 7.31 17.57 19.35
N TYR A 305 6.93 18.83 19.60
CA TYR A 305 6.40 19.75 18.59
C TYR A 305 7.40 20.10 17.46
N ILE A 306 8.72 20.02 17.73
CA ILE A 306 9.74 20.16 16.68
C ILE A 306 9.67 18.97 15.72
N LEU A 307 9.60 17.74 16.25
CA LEU A 307 9.45 16.53 15.44
C LEU A 307 8.12 16.51 14.68
N PHE A 308 7.04 16.98 15.31
CA PHE A 308 5.76 17.22 14.63
C PHE A 308 5.95 18.14 13.43
N SER A 309 6.59 19.29 13.63
CA SER A 309 6.79 20.28 12.56
C SER A 309 7.67 19.72 11.43
N THR A 310 8.77 19.04 11.74
CA THR A 310 9.67 18.48 10.73
C THR A 310 9.01 17.36 9.93
N THR A 311 8.31 16.45 10.59
CA THR A 311 7.59 15.35 9.90
C THR A 311 6.47 15.88 9.00
N LEU A 312 5.72 16.88 9.48
CA LEU A 312 4.67 17.53 8.71
C LEU A 312 5.24 18.28 7.50
N ALA A 313 6.35 19.00 7.70
CA ALA A 313 7.08 19.69 6.64
C ALA A 313 7.53 18.70 5.56
N LEU A 314 8.21 17.61 5.93
CA LEU A 314 8.67 16.58 5.00
C LEU A 314 7.54 15.98 4.15
N SER A 315 6.33 15.85 4.71
CA SER A 315 5.17 15.38 3.95
C SER A 315 4.82 16.31 2.77
N ILE A 316 4.98 17.62 2.92
CA ILE A 316 4.70 18.62 1.88
C ILE A 316 5.71 18.51 0.74
N TRP A 317 6.99 18.28 1.07
CA TRP A 317 8.06 18.10 0.08
C TRP A 317 7.92 16.84 -0.77
N LEU A 318 7.26 15.80 -0.25
CA LEU A 318 7.01 14.58 -1.00
C LEU A 318 6.03 14.80 -2.13
N HIS A 319 4.90 15.44 -1.86
CA HIS A 319 3.88 15.70 -2.87
C HIS A 319 2.92 16.81 -2.44
N LEU A 320 2.59 17.71 -3.38
CA LEU A 320 1.60 18.77 -3.17
C LEU A 320 0.22 18.29 -2.71
N ARG A 321 -0.18 17.05 -3.03
CA ARG A 321 -1.47 16.49 -2.61
C ARG A 321 -1.57 16.32 -1.09
N ASN A 322 -0.44 16.34 -0.40
CA ASN A 322 -0.41 16.25 1.06
C ASN A 322 -0.71 17.58 1.73
N ILE A 323 -0.66 18.71 1.00
CA ILE A 323 -0.86 20.06 1.56
C ILE A 323 -2.22 20.19 2.27
N PRO A 324 -3.38 19.79 1.69
CA PRO A 324 -4.66 19.89 2.39
C PRO A 324 -4.68 19.11 3.71
N VAL A 325 -4.14 17.90 3.73
CA VAL A 325 -4.08 17.06 4.93
C VAL A 325 -3.14 17.67 5.97
N ALA A 326 -1.94 18.07 5.54
CA ALA A 326 -0.93 18.65 6.41
C ALA A 326 -1.41 19.96 7.03
N PHE A 327 -2.10 20.81 6.26
CA PHE A 327 -2.67 22.06 6.72
C PHE A 327 -3.72 21.83 7.81
N ILE A 328 -4.60 20.84 7.64
CA ILE A 328 -5.63 20.52 8.64
C ILE A 328 -4.98 19.96 9.92
N ILE A 329 -3.98 19.08 9.79
CA ILE A 329 -3.21 18.57 10.94
C ILE A 329 -2.52 19.73 11.68
N PHE A 330 -1.97 20.71 10.97
CA PHE A 330 -1.40 21.93 11.55
C PHE A 330 -2.46 22.77 12.29
N LEU A 331 -3.64 22.99 11.70
CA LEU A 331 -4.74 23.72 12.37
C LEU A 331 -5.21 23.00 13.63
N LEU A 332 -5.31 21.67 13.60
CA LEU A 332 -5.63 20.86 14.78
C LEU A 332 -4.54 21.02 15.84
N PHE A 333 -3.26 21.05 15.47
CA PHE A 333 -2.17 21.32 16.39
C PHE A 333 -2.31 22.67 17.08
N VAL A 334 -2.59 23.73 16.32
CA VAL A 334 -2.84 25.07 16.88
C VAL A 334 -4.05 25.05 17.83
N PHE A 335 -5.14 24.39 17.43
CA PHE A 335 -6.35 24.30 18.23
C PHE A 335 -6.15 23.58 19.57
N PHE A 336 -5.51 22.39 19.55
CA PHE A 336 -5.28 21.61 20.77
C PHE A 336 -4.21 22.23 21.68
N ASN A 337 -3.29 23.02 21.12
CA ASN A 337 -2.22 23.69 21.88
C ASN A 337 -2.49 25.19 22.09
N ARG A 338 -3.72 25.69 21.89
CA ARG A 338 -4.09 27.12 21.89
C ARG A 338 -3.70 27.94 23.12
N LYS A 339 -3.37 27.28 24.24
CA LYS A 339 -2.90 27.92 25.47
C LYS A 339 -1.37 28.05 25.56
N GLN A 340 -0.63 27.52 24.58
CA GLN A 340 0.83 27.39 24.58
C GLN A 340 1.45 28.25 23.47
N ASN A 341 1.39 29.57 23.63
CA ASN A 341 1.79 30.54 22.59
C ASN A 341 3.20 30.29 22.05
N LYS A 342 4.18 30.02 22.93
CA LYS A 342 5.58 29.79 22.52
C LYS A 342 5.70 28.59 21.56
N ILE A 343 5.03 27.48 21.87
CA ILE A 343 5.07 26.26 21.07
C ILE A 343 4.39 26.50 19.71
N ILE A 344 3.23 27.15 19.70
CA ILE A 344 2.52 27.51 18.46
C ILE A 344 3.39 28.41 17.59
N LEU A 345 3.99 29.47 18.15
CA LEU A 345 4.85 30.40 17.41
C LEU A 345 6.08 29.69 16.83
N THR A 346 6.69 28.76 17.57
CA THR A 346 7.81 27.96 17.04
C THR A 346 7.37 27.08 15.87
N VAL A 347 6.23 26.39 15.97
CA VAL A 347 5.72 25.55 14.88
C VAL A 347 5.35 26.40 13.66
N ILE A 348 4.67 27.54 13.86
CA ILE A 348 4.37 28.51 12.79
C ILE A 348 5.65 28.96 12.10
N PHE A 349 6.66 29.39 12.86
CA PHE A 349 7.93 29.84 12.32
C PHE A 349 8.60 28.77 11.48
N LEU A 350 8.67 27.53 11.97
CA LEU A 350 9.24 26.40 11.24
C LEU A 350 8.46 26.08 9.96
N GLN A 351 7.13 26.14 9.98
CA GLN A 351 6.31 25.89 8.78
C GLN A 351 6.41 27.04 7.77
N LEU A 352 6.51 28.29 8.22
CA LEU A 352 6.76 29.43 7.34
C LEU A 352 8.12 29.32 6.66
N MET A 353 9.17 29.00 7.41
CA MET A 353 10.49 28.74 6.85
C MET A 353 10.43 27.59 5.83
N ASN A 354 9.72 26.51 6.16
CA ASN A 354 9.52 25.38 5.26
C ASN A 354 8.89 25.80 3.92
N ILE A 355 7.80 26.58 3.97
CA ILE A 355 7.11 27.08 2.77
C ILE A 355 8.01 28.02 1.98
N ILE A 356 8.70 28.96 2.64
CA ILE A 356 9.61 29.90 1.97
C ILE A 356 10.72 29.15 1.24
N ILE A 357 11.34 28.16 1.89
CA ILE A 357 12.39 27.33 1.28
C ILE A 357 11.82 26.55 0.09
N LEU A 358 10.64 25.94 0.23
CA LEU A 358 10.00 25.21 -0.87
C LEU A 358 9.73 26.11 -2.09
N LEU A 359 9.17 27.30 -1.87
CA LEU A 359 8.88 28.27 -2.92
C LEU A 359 10.17 28.78 -3.59
N PHE A 360 11.21 29.05 -2.79
CA PHE A 360 12.51 29.46 -3.30
C PHE A 360 13.14 28.36 -4.16
N VAL A 361 13.14 27.11 -3.69
CA VAL A 361 13.66 25.95 -4.42
C VAL A 361 12.88 25.74 -5.72
N ASN A 362 11.56 25.84 -5.68
CA ASN A 362 10.74 25.73 -6.89
C ASN A 362 11.07 26.84 -7.91
N LYS A 363 11.20 28.09 -7.45
CA LYS A 363 11.54 29.22 -8.33
C LYS A 363 12.91 29.03 -8.98
N MET A 364 13.89 28.54 -8.22
CA MET A 364 15.24 28.30 -8.69
C MET A 364 15.29 27.18 -9.74
N ILE A 365 14.70 26.02 -9.43
CA ILE A 365 14.75 24.82 -10.29
C ILE A 365 13.79 24.95 -11.47
N TYR A 366 12.51 25.20 -11.19
CA TYR A 366 11.44 25.12 -12.18
C TYR A 366 11.10 26.47 -12.82
N GLY A 367 11.62 27.58 -12.29
CA GLY A 367 11.32 28.93 -12.79
C GLY A 367 10.00 29.51 -12.27
N ASP A 368 9.19 28.72 -11.58
CA ASP A 368 7.89 29.09 -11.04
C ASP A 368 7.78 28.78 -9.55
N LEU A 369 6.93 29.54 -8.84
CA LEU A 369 6.69 29.33 -7.40
C LEU A 369 5.92 28.04 -7.13
N LEU A 370 4.97 27.73 -8.01
CA LEU A 370 4.14 26.53 -7.96
C LEU A 370 4.60 25.55 -9.05
N PRO A 371 4.70 24.24 -8.76
CA PRO A 371 5.04 23.24 -9.76
C PRO A 371 4.00 23.18 -10.89
N LYS A 372 4.47 22.98 -12.12
CA LYS A 372 3.61 22.76 -13.30
C LYS A 372 2.97 21.37 -13.25
N HIS A 373 1.86 21.20 -13.96
CA HIS A 373 1.14 19.93 -14.06
C HIS A 373 1.53 19.09 -15.26
N ALA A 374 1.19 17.79 -15.16
CA ALA A 374 1.53 16.71 -16.07
C ALA A 374 1.12 16.96 -17.54
N ASP A 375 0.11 17.79 -17.77
CA ASP A 375 -0.29 18.22 -19.11
C ASP A 375 0.39 19.55 -19.45
N ALA A 376 1.35 19.50 -20.37
CA ALA A 376 2.06 20.67 -20.87
C ALA A 376 1.07 21.76 -21.35
N GLY A 377 0.93 22.83 -20.56
CA GLY A 377 0.10 24.00 -20.90
C GLY A 377 -1.06 24.29 -19.94
N ASN A 378 -1.44 23.36 -19.06
CA ASN A 378 -2.53 23.60 -18.10
C ASN A 378 -1.99 23.96 -16.70
N ASN A 379 -2.52 25.05 -16.13
CA ASN A 379 -2.23 25.46 -14.75
C ASN A 379 -2.75 24.41 -13.74
N PHE A 380 -2.30 24.49 -12.48
CA PHE A 380 -2.71 23.58 -11.40
C PHE A 380 -4.23 23.33 -11.36
N LEU A 381 -4.97 24.43 -11.54
CA LEU A 381 -6.43 24.47 -11.52
C LEU A 381 -7.09 23.75 -12.71
N GLY A 382 -6.40 23.61 -13.85
CA GLY A 382 -6.92 22.93 -15.03
C GLY A 382 -7.10 21.42 -14.86
N GLY A 383 -6.47 20.82 -13.84
CA GLY A 383 -6.69 19.41 -13.50
C GLY A 383 -8.00 19.13 -12.75
N PHE A 384 -8.70 20.17 -12.28
CA PHE A 384 -9.98 20.00 -11.59
C PHE A 384 -11.15 20.12 -12.59
N ASN A 385 -12.01 19.11 -12.61
CA ASN A 385 -13.27 19.15 -13.37
C ASN A 385 -14.49 19.29 -12.46
N PHE A 386 -14.30 19.23 -11.14
CA PHE A 386 -15.34 19.36 -10.11
C PHE A 386 -16.55 18.43 -10.27
N ASN A 387 -16.41 17.32 -11.00
CA ASN A 387 -17.44 16.29 -11.07
C ASN A 387 -17.35 15.39 -9.84
N ILE A 388 -17.65 15.98 -8.68
CA ILE A 388 -17.45 15.38 -7.35
C ILE A 388 -18.24 14.07 -7.22
N ILE A 389 -19.45 14.00 -7.79
CA ILE A 389 -20.27 12.78 -7.73
C ILE A 389 -19.56 11.66 -8.49
N LYS A 390 -19.10 11.90 -9.72
CA LYS A 390 -18.38 10.89 -10.50
C LYS A 390 -17.07 10.49 -9.81
N GLY A 391 -16.29 11.44 -9.32
CA GLY A 391 -15.03 11.17 -8.63
C GLY A 391 -15.23 10.40 -7.33
N PHE A 392 -16.19 10.80 -6.50
CA PHE A 392 -16.55 10.11 -5.25
C PHE A 392 -17.02 8.68 -5.53
N SER A 393 -17.97 8.51 -6.45
CA SER A 393 -18.46 7.19 -6.82
C SER A 393 -17.30 6.35 -7.37
N GLY A 394 -16.43 6.93 -8.19
CA GLY A 394 -15.26 6.28 -8.77
C GLY A 394 -14.29 5.74 -7.72
N ILE A 395 -13.84 6.61 -6.82
CA ILE A 395 -12.82 6.31 -5.81
C ILE A 395 -13.27 5.21 -4.84
N PHE A 396 -14.58 5.05 -4.61
CA PHE A 396 -15.11 4.01 -3.72
C PHE A 396 -15.63 2.77 -4.44
N PHE A 397 -16.47 2.93 -5.48
CA PHE A 397 -17.28 1.87 -6.06
C PHE A 397 -16.79 1.35 -7.41
N ASP A 398 -15.88 2.04 -8.09
CA ASP A 398 -15.38 1.58 -9.38
C ASP A 398 -14.71 0.20 -9.25
N GLN A 399 -14.98 -0.69 -10.19
CA GLN A 399 -14.45 -2.05 -10.16
C GLN A 399 -12.94 -2.11 -10.39
N GLU A 400 -12.36 -1.15 -11.12
CA GLU A 400 -10.94 -1.10 -11.45
C GLU A 400 -10.14 -0.27 -10.44
N PHE A 401 -10.74 0.81 -9.92
CA PHE A 401 -10.03 1.80 -9.10
C PHE A 401 -10.61 2.01 -7.69
N GLY A 402 -11.81 1.49 -7.43
CA GLY A 402 -12.56 1.73 -6.20
C GLY A 402 -12.03 0.96 -4.99
N LEU A 403 -11.92 1.66 -3.86
CA LEU A 403 -11.44 1.09 -2.60
C LEU A 403 -12.28 -0.11 -2.13
N PHE A 404 -13.61 -0.05 -2.30
CA PHE A 404 -14.53 -1.03 -1.73
C PHE A 404 -14.47 -2.39 -2.44
N PHE A 405 -14.16 -2.40 -3.73
CA PHE A 405 -13.93 -3.65 -4.44
C PHE A 405 -12.74 -4.40 -3.81
N TYR A 406 -11.61 -3.72 -3.62
CA TYR A 406 -10.37 -4.33 -3.16
C TYR A 406 -10.34 -4.65 -1.67
N THR A 407 -10.94 -3.80 -0.83
CA THR A 407 -10.94 -3.98 0.62
C THR A 407 -12.35 -3.76 1.18
N PRO A 408 -13.25 -4.76 1.06
CA PRO A 408 -14.67 -4.61 1.39
C PRO A 408 -14.96 -4.27 2.85
N VAL A 409 -14.04 -4.51 3.80
CA VAL A 409 -14.26 -4.06 5.19
C VAL A 409 -14.45 -2.54 5.29
N PHE A 410 -13.90 -1.76 4.34
CA PHE A 410 -14.10 -0.32 4.28
C PHE A 410 -15.51 0.11 3.83
N PHE A 411 -16.39 -0.79 3.37
CA PHE A 411 -17.83 -0.50 3.28
C PHE A 411 -18.37 0.01 4.62
N LEU A 412 -17.80 -0.42 5.75
CA LEU A 412 -18.28 -0.09 7.08
C LEU A 412 -17.72 1.21 7.66
N LEU A 413 -17.02 2.04 6.87
CA LEU A 413 -16.46 3.31 7.35
C LEU A 413 -17.50 4.21 8.07
N PRO A 414 -18.73 4.41 7.56
CA PRO A 414 -19.75 5.20 8.28
C PRO A 414 -20.07 4.65 9.67
N ALA A 415 -20.28 3.33 9.79
CA ALA A 415 -20.50 2.68 11.08
C ALA A 415 -19.28 2.79 12.00
N GLY A 416 -18.08 2.68 11.44
CA GLY A 416 -16.82 2.89 12.16
C GLY A 416 -16.70 4.31 12.73
N PHE A 417 -17.01 5.32 11.93
CA PHE A 417 -17.03 6.72 12.37
C PHE A 417 -18.10 6.95 13.44
N PHE A 418 -19.29 6.37 13.30
CA PHE A 418 -20.35 6.42 14.32
C PHE A 418 -19.88 5.83 15.66
N PHE A 419 -19.23 4.67 15.64
CA PHE A 419 -18.70 4.08 16.86
C PHE A 419 -17.52 4.87 17.42
N LEU A 420 -16.62 5.38 16.57
CA LEU A 420 -15.50 6.22 16.98
C LEU A 420 -15.98 7.47 17.72
N TYR A 421 -17.05 8.11 17.23
CA TYR A 421 -17.71 9.24 17.93
C TYR A 421 -18.12 8.87 19.36
N LYS A 422 -18.57 7.63 19.58
CA LYS A 422 -18.93 7.14 20.92
C LYS A 422 -17.73 6.76 21.79
N ILE A 423 -16.54 6.52 21.24
CA ILE A 423 -15.31 6.20 22.01
C ILE A 423 -14.53 7.47 22.33
N ARG A 424 -14.21 8.24 21.28
CA ARG A 424 -13.28 9.38 21.29
C ARG A 424 -13.75 10.45 20.33
N ARG A 425 -14.58 11.38 20.81
CA ARG A 425 -15.15 12.48 20.01
C ARG A 425 -14.07 13.40 19.43
N ASP A 426 -13.03 13.67 20.20
CA ASP A 426 -11.88 14.47 19.79
C ASP A 426 -11.21 13.89 18.54
N ILE A 427 -10.99 12.57 18.54
CA ILE A 427 -10.38 11.84 17.42
C ILE A 427 -11.36 11.70 16.26
N PHE A 428 -12.65 11.49 16.53
CA PHE A 428 -13.68 11.48 15.49
C PHE A 428 -13.68 12.79 14.68
N TYR A 429 -13.75 13.93 15.38
CA TYR A 429 -13.81 15.22 14.70
C TYR A 429 -12.52 15.51 13.93
N SER A 430 -11.34 15.26 14.52
CA SER A 430 -10.08 15.47 13.82
C SER A 430 -9.95 14.62 12.56
N LEU A 431 -10.36 13.34 12.60
CA LEU A 431 -10.35 12.49 11.41
C LEU A 431 -11.37 12.93 10.36
N ILE A 432 -12.57 13.37 10.75
CA ILE A 432 -13.57 13.90 9.81
C ILE A 432 -13.06 15.19 9.15
N PHE A 433 -12.45 16.09 9.91
CA PHE A 433 -11.86 17.32 9.37
C PHE A 433 -10.70 17.02 8.41
N ILE A 434 -9.99 15.90 8.55
CA ILE A 434 -8.95 15.50 7.59
C ILE A 434 -9.58 14.80 6.38
N PHE A 435 -10.44 13.82 6.63
CA PHE A 435 -10.94 12.88 5.62
C PHE A 435 -11.87 13.57 4.62
N VAL A 436 -12.84 14.36 5.08
CA VAL A 436 -13.86 14.95 4.20
C VAL A 436 -13.26 15.98 3.22
N PRO A 437 -12.46 16.97 3.65
CA PRO A 437 -11.86 17.93 2.72
C PRO A 437 -10.89 17.27 1.74
N PHE A 438 -10.09 16.31 2.20
CA PHE A 438 -9.20 15.56 1.31
C PHE A 438 -9.98 14.74 0.29
N LEU A 439 -11.08 14.10 0.71
CA LEU A 439 -11.96 13.35 -0.18
C LEU A 439 -12.60 14.24 -1.24
N LEU A 440 -13.09 15.42 -0.86
CA LEU A 440 -13.62 16.41 -1.80
C LEU A 440 -12.55 16.87 -2.79
N PHE A 441 -11.33 17.10 -2.30
CA PHE A 441 -10.18 17.48 -3.13
C PHE A 441 -9.87 16.42 -4.19
N ILE A 442 -9.71 15.16 -3.81
CA ILE A 442 -9.39 14.08 -4.77
C ILE A 442 -10.58 13.73 -5.68
N SER A 443 -11.82 13.88 -5.20
CA SER A 443 -13.03 13.63 -6.01
C SER A 443 -13.30 14.73 -7.04
N SER A 444 -12.77 15.93 -6.81
CA SER A 444 -12.87 17.06 -7.76
C SER A 444 -11.81 16.99 -8.87
N TRP A 445 -10.81 16.11 -8.71
CA TRP A 445 -9.71 15.93 -9.63
C TRP A 445 -10.15 15.12 -10.85
N GLY A 446 -9.82 15.59 -12.06
CA GLY A 446 -10.27 14.95 -13.31
C GLY A 446 -9.77 13.51 -13.44
N GLU A 447 -8.54 13.27 -13.01
CA GLU A 447 -7.87 11.97 -13.02
C GLU A 447 -8.03 11.26 -11.67
N TRP A 448 -9.25 11.16 -11.15
CA TRP A 448 -9.56 10.58 -9.82
C TRP A 448 -9.13 9.11 -9.67
N ARG A 449 -8.86 8.41 -10.77
CA ARG A 449 -8.29 7.05 -10.74
C ARG A 449 -6.81 7.01 -10.37
N GLY A 450 -6.12 8.14 -10.40
CA GLY A 450 -4.71 8.22 -10.08
C GLY A 450 -3.79 7.90 -11.26
N GLY A 451 -4.17 8.23 -12.48
CA GLY A 451 -3.32 8.10 -13.66
C GLY A 451 -2.86 6.67 -13.91
N GLY A 452 -1.59 6.50 -14.30
CA GLY A 452 -0.96 5.18 -14.44
C GLY A 452 -0.58 4.51 -13.12
N GLY A 453 -1.08 5.01 -11.97
CA GLY A 453 -0.84 4.47 -10.63
C GLY A 453 -1.74 3.27 -10.30
N ALA A 454 -1.33 2.46 -9.32
CA ALA A 454 -2.16 1.37 -8.84
C ALA A 454 -3.33 1.88 -7.98
N SER A 455 -4.46 1.18 -8.02
CA SER A 455 -5.68 1.49 -7.26
C SER A 455 -5.55 1.09 -5.80
N ALA A 456 -6.09 1.75 -4.78
CA ALA A 456 -6.68 3.08 -4.68
C ALA A 456 -5.68 4.01 -3.97
N ARG A 457 -4.62 4.42 -4.69
CA ARG A 457 -3.43 5.08 -4.12
C ARG A 457 -3.71 6.31 -3.25
N PHE A 458 -4.75 7.08 -3.57
CA PHE A 458 -5.06 8.34 -2.87
C PHE A 458 -5.38 8.14 -1.38
N PHE A 459 -5.76 6.93 -0.97
CA PHE A 459 -6.02 6.65 0.45
C PHE A 459 -4.77 6.33 1.27
N ILE A 460 -3.61 6.09 0.66
CA ILE A 460 -2.39 5.73 1.40
C ILE A 460 -1.90 6.88 2.29
N PRO A 461 -1.82 8.15 1.81
CA PRO A 461 -1.45 9.29 2.65
C PRO A 461 -2.35 9.46 3.89
N ILE A 462 -3.61 9.04 3.80
CA ILE A 462 -4.62 9.16 4.86
C ILE A 462 -5.08 7.80 5.40
N ILE A 463 -4.26 6.76 5.29
CA ILE A 463 -4.68 5.38 5.63
C ILE A 463 -5.16 5.24 7.08
N PHE A 464 -4.64 6.05 8.00
CA PHE A 464 -5.08 6.10 9.39
C PHE A 464 -6.54 6.58 9.53
N CYS A 465 -7.03 7.43 8.63
CA CYS A 465 -8.44 7.84 8.57
C CYS A 465 -9.37 6.68 8.18
N LEU A 466 -8.84 5.63 7.54
CA LEU A 466 -9.59 4.41 7.23
C LEU A 466 -9.50 3.39 8.37
N CYS A 467 -8.30 3.14 8.86
CA CYS A 467 -8.01 2.05 9.79
C CYS A 467 -8.59 2.30 11.18
N ILE A 468 -8.53 3.54 11.68
CA ILE A 468 -9.03 3.86 13.02
C ILE A 468 -10.56 3.65 13.10
N PRO A 469 -11.41 4.22 12.22
CA PRO A 469 -12.85 3.91 12.25
C PRO A 469 -13.18 2.41 12.21
N ILE A 470 -12.46 1.60 11.41
CA ILE A 470 -12.64 0.14 11.40
C ILE A 470 -12.27 -0.47 12.76
N GLY A 471 -11.21 0.00 13.40
CA GLY A 471 -10.87 -0.34 14.79
C GLY A 471 -12.00 -0.08 15.78
N ALA A 472 -12.74 1.02 15.62
CA ALA A 472 -13.88 1.31 16.49
C ALA A 472 -15.01 0.27 16.36
N ILE A 473 -15.21 -0.30 15.16
CA ILE A 473 -16.18 -1.39 14.94
C ILE A 473 -15.74 -2.63 15.72
N PHE A 474 -14.49 -3.07 15.55
CA PHE A 474 -13.97 -4.24 16.28
C PHE A 474 -13.96 -4.03 17.80
N TYR A 475 -13.70 -2.79 18.25
CA TYR A 475 -13.75 -2.44 19.67
C TYR A 475 -15.17 -2.55 20.25
N TYR A 476 -16.19 -2.08 19.51
CA TYR A 476 -17.59 -2.14 19.95
C TYR A 476 -18.23 -3.51 19.74
N CYS A 477 -17.87 -4.20 18.66
CA CYS A 477 -18.42 -5.48 18.22
C CYS A 477 -17.53 -6.65 18.65
N LYS A 478 -17.19 -6.76 19.94
CA LYS A 478 -16.34 -7.86 20.46
C LYS A 478 -16.99 -9.24 20.35
N ASP A 479 -18.27 -9.32 19.95
CA ASP A 479 -18.98 -10.58 19.80
C ASP A 479 -18.34 -11.43 18.68
N LYS A 480 -17.98 -12.67 19.05
CA LYS A 480 -17.44 -13.67 18.12
C LYS A 480 -18.43 -14.03 17.01
N LYS A 481 -19.71 -13.72 17.14
CA LYS A 481 -20.77 -14.01 16.16
C LYS A 481 -20.96 -12.94 15.07
N ASN A 482 -20.15 -11.88 15.03
CA ASN A 482 -20.23 -10.91 13.93
C ASN A 482 -19.57 -11.44 12.64
N TYR A 483 -20.23 -12.40 11.99
CA TYR A 483 -19.75 -13.08 10.78
C TYR A 483 -19.54 -12.10 9.62
N LEU A 484 -20.42 -11.11 9.47
CA LEU A 484 -20.34 -10.13 8.39
C LEU A 484 -19.01 -9.37 8.40
N LEU A 485 -18.60 -8.83 9.56
CA LEU A 485 -17.33 -8.13 9.70
C LEU A 485 -16.13 -9.03 9.34
N LYS A 486 -16.15 -10.28 9.79
CA LYS A 486 -15.12 -11.29 9.49
C LYS A 486 -15.09 -11.65 8.01
N ILE A 487 -16.25 -11.80 7.37
CA ILE A 487 -16.38 -12.10 5.94
C ILE A 487 -15.78 -10.95 5.12
N LEU A 488 -16.17 -9.70 5.40
CA LEU A 488 -15.65 -8.55 4.66
C LEU A 488 -14.14 -8.37 4.83
N THR A 489 -13.62 -8.60 6.04
CA THR A 489 -12.17 -8.55 6.30
C THR A 489 -11.46 -9.71 5.59
N GLY A 490 -12.02 -10.91 5.64
CA GLY A 490 -11.50 -12.09 4.94
C GLY A 490 -11.48 -11.90 3.42
N MET A 491 -12.53 -11.31 2.84
CA MET A 491 -12.59 -10.96 1.42
C MET A 491 -11.46 -9.99 1.04
N GLY A 492 -11.19 -8.97 1.86
CA GLY A 492 -10.07 -8.06 1.65
C GLY A 492 -8.72 -8.78 1.62
N PHE A 493 -8.48 -9.72 2.53
CA PHE A 493 -7.27 -10.55 2.52
C PHE A 493 -7.19 -11.48 1.32
N ILE A 494 -8.31 -12.08 0.89
CA ILE A 494 -8.36 -12.96 -0.29
C ILE A 494 -8.02 -12.16 -1.55
N LEU A 495 -8.63 -11.00 -1.76
CA LEU A 495 -8.35 -10.14 -2.92
C LEU A 495 -6.91 -9.63 -2.91
N SER A 496 -6.41 -9.26 -1.74
CA SER A 496 -5.01 -8.87 -1.55
C SER A 496 -4.06 -10.02 -1.87
N TYR A 497 -4.37 -11.25 -1.44
CA TYR A 497 -3.60 -12.43 -1.78
C TYR A 497 -3.61 -12.71 -3.30
N ILE A 498 -4.77 -12.61 -3.97
CA ILE A 498 -4.86 -12.74 -5.44
C ILE A 498 -3.94 -11.72 -6.14
N MET A 499 -3.91 -10.48 -5.66
CA MET A 499 -3.01 -9.43 -6.16
C MET A 499 -1.52 -9.74 -5.93
N LEU A 500 -1.17 -10.47 -4.86
CA LEU A 500 0.20 -10.92 -4.63
C LEU A 500 0.62 -12.04 -5.59
N LEU A 501 -0.28 -12.99 -5.85
CA LEU A 501 -0.03 -14.08 -6.81
C LEU A 501 0.25 -13.52 -8.21
N VAL A 502 -0.48 -12.45 -8.55
CA VAL A 502 -0.48 -11.86 -9.87
C VAL A 502 -0.22 -10.34 -9.78
N PRO A 503 1.05 -9.92 -9.74
CA PRO A 503 1.41 -8.53 -9.46
C PRO A 503 0.97 -7.51 -10.52
N TRP A 504 0.52 -7.93 -11.70
CA TRP A 504 0.06 -7.01 -12.74
C TRP A 504 -1.43 -6.67 -12.62
N PHE A 505 -2.23 -7.42 -11.87
CA PHE A 505 -3.65 -7.09 -11.68
C PHE A 505 -3.88 -5.75 -10.97
N ARG A 506 -2.85 -5.21 -10.31
CA ARG A 506 -2.89 -3.87 -9.72
C ARG A 506 -2.83 -2.74 -10.76
N TRP A 507 -2.44 -3.04 -12.00
CA TRP A 507 -2.31 -2.09 -13.11
C TRP A 507 -3.50 -2.22 -14.05
N ASN A 508 -4.67 -1.86 -13.55
CA ASN A 508 -5.86 -1.73 -14.36
C ASN A 508 -5.70 -0.59 -15.37
N LYS A 509 -6.23 -0.78 -16.59
CA LYS A 509 -5.99 0.11 -17.72
C LYS A 509 -7.06 1.20 -17.88
N GLY A 510 -8.19 1.08 -17.19
CA GLY A 510 -9.37 1.92 -17.40
C GLY A 510 -10.15 1.52 -18.64
N GLU A 511 -10.16 0.23 -18.99
CA GLU A 511 -10.89 -0.28 -20.17
C GLU A 511 -12.37 -0.57 -19.85
N GLY A 512 -12.76 -0.53 -18.58
CA GLY A 512 -14.11 -0.78 -18.07
C GLY A 512 -14.29 -2.13 -17.36
N TYR A 513 -13.20 -2.89 -17.20
CA TYR A 513 -13.22 -4.27 -16.72
C TYR A 513 -12.04 -4.53 -15.78
N ASN A 514 -12.33 -4.95 -14.55
CA ASN A 514 -11.29 -5.41 -13.63
C ASN A 514 -10.70 -6.76 -14.10
N TRP A 515 -9.37 -6.90 -14.10
CA TRP A 515 -8.70 -8.14 -14.51
C TRP A 515 -9.15 -9.40 -13.76
N ILE A 516 -9.36 -9.31 -12.44
CA ILE A 516 -9.84 -10.43 -11.63
C ILE A 516 -11.22 -10.85 -12.13
N LEU A 517 -12.12 -9.89 -12.30
CA LEU A 517 -13.50 -10.16 -12.74
C LEU A 517 -13.52 -10.72 -14.16
N LYS A 518 -12.72 -10.17 -15.07
CA LYS A 518 -12.60 -10.63 -16.46
C LYS A 518 -12.13 -12.08 -16.54
N ILE A 519 -11.13 -12.45 -15.74
CA ILE A 519 -10.60 -13.81 -15.70
C ILE A 519 -11.62 -14.79 -15.13
N ILE A 520 -12.25 -14.46 -14.00
CA ILE A 520 -13.29 -15.33 -13.42
C ILE A 520 -14.43 -15.50 -14.43
N SER A 521 -14.86 -14.42 -15.09
CA SER A 521 -15.91 -14.44 -16.11
C SER A 521 -15.59 -15.39 -17.26
N SER A 522 -14.32 -15.42 -17.70
CA SER A 522 -13.87 -16.32 -18.77
C SER A 522 -13.94 -17.81 -18.40
N PHE A 523 -13.79 -18.15 -17.11
CA PHE A 523 -13.85 -19.53 -16.64
C PHE A 523 -15.28 -20.03 -16.45
N ILE A 524 -16.19 -19.17 -16.00
CA ILE A 524 -17.58 -19.56 -15.69
C ILE A 524 -18.57 -19.21 -16.80
N ASN A 525 -18.12 -18.54 -17.87
CA ASN A 525 -18.94 -18.06 -18.98
C ASN A 525 -20.10 -17.15 -18.55
N ILE A 526 -19.87 -16.32 -17.52
CA ILE A 526 -20.82 -15.33 -16.99
C ILE A 526 -20.03 -14.02 -16.79
N ASP A 527 -20.54 -12.92 -17.34
CA ASP A 527 -19.93 -11.59 -17.25
C ASP A 527 -20.07 -10.97 -15.84
N ILE A 528 -19.33 -11.48 -14.85
CA ILE A 528 -19.45 -11.01 -13.46
C ILE A 528 -19.08 -9.54 -13.32
N TYR A 529 -18.18 -9.04 -14.17
CA TYR A 529 -17.78 -7.63 -14.18
C TYR A 529 -18.97 -6.66 -14.38
N LYS A 530 -20.10 -7.13 -14.92
CA LYS A 530 -21.34 -6.32 -15.07
C LYS A 530 -22.06 -6.08 -13.73
N PHE A 531 -21.83 -6.90 -12.71
CA PHE A 531 -22.39 -6.69 -11.38
C PHE A 531 -21.66 -5.61 -10.57
N PHE A 532 -20.49 -5.15 -11.04
CA PHE A 532 -19.70 -4.13 -10.38
C PHE A 532 -19.67 -2.84 -11.22
N PRO A 533 -19.75 -1.65 -10.59
CA PRO A 533 -19.79 -0.39 -11.32
C PRO A 533 -18.49 -0.15 -12.11
N SER A 534 -18.61 0.30 -13.35
CA SER A 534 -17.49 0.84 -14.13
C SER A 534 -17.75 2.32 -14.38
N ILE A 535 -17.06 3.19 -13.64
CA ILE A 535 -17.35 4.63 -13.56
C ILE A 535 -16.39 5.41 -14.44
N TRP A 536 -15.15 4.91 -14.59
CA TRP A 536 -14.21 5.47 -15.55
C TRP A 536 -14.69 5.28 -17.00
N CYS A 537 -14.98 4.02 -17.37
CA CYS A 537 -15.56 3.66 -18.67
C CYS A 537 -17.04 3.30 -18.46
N PHE A 538 -17.93 4.26 -18.71
CA PHE A 538 -19.34 4.12 -18.37
C PHE A 538 -20.07 3.18 -19.34
N HIS A 539 -20.82 2.22 -18.80
CA HIS A 539 -21.66 1.29 -19.56
C HIS A 539 -23.12 1.36 -19.08
N GLU A 540 -24.05 0.80 -19.85
CA GLU A 540 -25.48 0.80 -19.49
C GLU A 540 -25.75 0.13 -18.12
N TYR A 541 -25.01 -0.93 -17.79
CA TYR A 541 -25.14 -1.64 -16.50
C TYR A 541 -24.54 -0.87 -15.32
N THR A 542 -23.72 0.18 -15.54
CA THR A 542 -23.03 0.92 -14.49
C THR A 542 -24.03 1.55 -13.53
N ILE A 543 -25.15 2.09 -14.02
CA ILE A 543 -26.17 2.75 -13.18
C ILE A 543 -26.81 1.72 -12.24
N PHE A 544 -27.22 0.57 -12.78
CA PHE A 544 -27.89 -0.47 -12.01
C PHE A 544 -26.97 -1.05 -10.93
N SER A 545 -25.73 -1.39 -11.30
CA SER A 545 -24.73 -1.87 -10.35
C SER A 545 -24.41 -0.83 -9.27
N LEU A 546 -24.26 0.44 -9.64
CA LEU A 546 -24.00 1.51 -8.67
C LEU A 546 -25.17 1.69 -7.69
N PHE A 547 -26.41 1.61 -8.17
CA PHE A 547 -27.60 1.67 -7.32
C PHE A 547 -27.68 0.49 -6.35
N PHE A 548 -27.45 -0.73 -6.84
CA PHE A 548 -27.41 -1.94 -6.02
C PHE A 548 -26.36 -1.83 -4.90
N TRP A 549 -25.11 -1.48 -5.26
CA TRP A 549 -24.03 -1.35 -4.28
C TRP A 549 -24.21 -0.15 -3.35
N GLY A 550 -24.87 0.92 -3.80
CA GLY A 550 -25.26 2.06 -2.99
C GLY A 550 -26.27 1.67 -1.90
N ILE A 551 -27.33 0.94 -2.26
CA ILE A 551 -28.30 0.39 -1.29
C ILE A 551 -27.61 -0.56 -0.32
N PHE A 552 -26.77 -1.46 -0.83
CA PHE A 552 -26.03 -2.41 -0.01
C PHE A 552 -25.13 -1.69 1.01
N PHE A 553 -24.41 -0.65 0.58
CA PHE A 553 -23.57 0.19 1.45
C PHE A 553 -24.37 0.86 2.57
N VAL A 554 -25.56 1.39 2.28
CA VAL A 554 -26.43 1.99 3.31
C VAL A 554 -26.94 0.91 4.27
N PHE A 555 -27.51 -0.16 3.74
CA PHE A 555 -28.10 -1.26 4.51
C PHE A 555 -27.09 -1.89 5.48
N ILE A 556 -25.89 -2.21 5.01
CA ILE A 556 -24.88 -2.92 5.79
C ILE A 556 -24.38 -2.08 6.99
N ASN A 557 -24.23 -0.77 6.81
CA ASN A 557 -23.84 0.15 7.88
C ASN A 557 -24.94 0.26 8.94
N PHE A 558 -26.21 0.40 8.52
CA PHE A 558 -27.34 0.41 9.45
C PHE A 558 -27.46 -0.90 10.20
N TYR A 559 -27.35 -2.03 9.52
CA TYR A 559 -27.40 -3.35 10.13
C TYR A 559 -26.33 -3.50 11.22
N ILE A 560 -25.08 -3.15 10.94
CA ILE A 560 -23.99 -3.23 11.92
C ILE A 560 -24.25 -2.31 13.12
N ILE A 561 -24.70 -1.08 12.89
CA ILE A 561 -25.02 -0.14 13.98
C ILE A 561 -26.15 -0.69 14.86
N PHE A 562 -27.30 -1.04 14.28
CA PHE A 562 -28.48 -1.50 15.02
C PHE A 562 -28.25 -2.83 15.74
N ASN A 563 -27.64 -3.81 15.07
CA ASN A 563 -27.36 -5.12 15.66
C ASN A 563 -26.42 -4.99 16.88
N THR A 564 -25.40 -4.14 16.78
CA THR A 564 -24.46 -3.93 17.89
C THR A 564 -25.11 -3.22 19.09
N LEU A 565 -25.98 -2.23 18.84
CA LEU A 565 -26.66 -1.49 19.90
C LEU A 565 -27.72 -2.34 20.61
N THR A 566 -28.44 -3.20 19.88
CA THR A 566 -29.44 -4.11 20.45
C THR A 566 -28.79 -5.17 21.33
N ILE A 567 -27.70 -5.82 20.89
CA ILE A 567 -26.95 -6.80 21.69
C ILE A 567 -26.47 -6.18 23.00
N LYS A 568 -25.92 -4.95 22.97
CA LYS A 568 -25.49 -4.27 24.21
C LYS A 568 -26.65 -4.00 25.16
N LYS A 569 -27.81 -3.60 24.66
CA LYS A 569 -29.00 -3.36 25.50
C LYS A 569 -29.47 -4.64 26.19
N ASN A 570 -29.37 -5.79 25.51
CA ASN A 570 -29.79 -7.08 26.06
C ASN A 570 -28.79 -7.68 27.06
N ASN A 571 -27.50 -7.31 27.01
CA ASN A 571 -26.50 -7.76 27.99
C ASN A 571 -26.44 -6.89 29.27
N ILE A 572 -27.12 -5.75 29.29
CA ILE A 572 -27.20 -4.84 30.45
C ILE A 572 -28.50 -5.08 31.25
N LYS A 573 -29.49 -5.73 30.64
CA LYS A 573 -30.65 -6.30 31.32
C LYS A 573 -30.30 -7.71 31.79
#